data_AF-A0A3D0HGK5-F1
#
_entry.id   AF-A0A3D0HGK5-F1
#
_cell.length_a   1.000
_cell.length_b   1.000
_cell.length_c   1.000
_cell.angle_alpha   90.00
_cell.angle_beta   90.00
_cell.angle_gamma   90.00
#
_symmetry.space_group_name_H-M   'P 1'
#
loop_
_entity.id
_entity.type
_entity.pdbx_description
1 polymer ?
#
loop_
_entity_poly.entity_id
_entity_poly.type
_entity_poly.pdbx_seq_one_letter_code
_entity_poly.pdbx_strand_id
1 'polypeptide(L)'
;RHRGKKIMVTKLPQHPSSGNESDGYWMHYHDEDSEKLAEAVVDYALERIRLDPPPLDGPKTLSQLQALVGNTITPEGLGGLKALEIFTEHLSHACISVDHPSFLSFVPGAPTESAVLFDLVLSASN
;
A
#
# COMPACT_ATOMS: atom_id res chain seq x y z
N ARG A 1 -23.12 -40.59 -10.82
CA ARG A 1 -23.84 -39.41 -10.29
C ARG A 1 -22.85 -38.55 -9.49
N HIS A 2 -22.31 -37.48 -10.07
CA HIS A 2 -21.62 -36.43 -9.32
C HIS A 2 -22.13 -35.11 -9.87
N ARG A 3 -23.06 -34.49 -9.15
CA ARG A 3 -23.62 -33.18 -9.49
C ARG A 3 -22.53 -32.13 -9.25
N GLY A 4 -22.37 -31.23 -10.21
CA GLY A 4 -21.47 -30.09 -10.10
C GLY A 4 -21.83 -29.21 -8.90
N LYS A 5 -20.80 -28.69 -8.24
CA LYS A 5 -20.89 -27.42 -7.52
C LYS A 5 -20.38 -26.35 -8.48
N LYS A 6 -21.30 -25.62 -9.10
CA LYS A 6 -20.98 -24.28 -9.59
C LYS A 6 -20.52 -23.51 -8.35
N ILE A 7 -19.25 -23.13 -8.30
CA ILE A 7 -18.78 -22.15 -7.33
C ILE A 7 -19.55 -20.88 -7.69
N MET A 8 -20.51 -20.51 -6.84
CA MET A 8 -21.17 -19.23 -6.97
C MET A 8 -20.10 -18.20 -6.65
N VAL A 9 -19.63 -17.49 -7.67
CA VAL A 9 -18.83 -16.29 -7.47
C VAL A 9 -19.80 -15.26 -6.91
N THR A 10 -19.90 -15.20 -5.60
CA THR A 10 -20.64 -14.15 -4.91
C THR A 10 -19.89 -12.87 -5.19
N LYS A 11 -20.52 -11.95 -5.94
CA LYS A 11 -19.90 -10.67 -6.27
C LYS A 11 -19.57 -9.95 -4.96
N LEU A 12 -18.35 -9.44 -4.83
CA LEU A 12 -17.99 -8.64 -3.67
C LEU A 12 -18.94 -7.44 -3.59
N PRO A 13 -19.25 -7.01 -2.37
CA PRO A 13 -20.07 -5.83 -2.16
C PRO A 13 -19.36 -4.60 -2.72
N GLN A 14 -20.13 -3.58 -3.09
CA GLN A 14 -19.61 -2.29 -3.55
C GLN A 14 -19.76 -1.25 -2.46
N HIS A 15 -18.75 -0.39 -2.31
CA HIS A 15 -18.82 0.73 -1.38
C HIS A 15 -20.03 1.62 -1.72
N PRO A 16 -20.89 1.96 -0.75
CA PRO A 16 -22.04 2.82 -1.02
C PRO A 16 -21.57 4.21 -1.49
N SER A 17 -22.21 4.74 -2.53
CA SER A 17 -21.83 6.02 -3.17
C SER A 17 -22.29 7.26 -2.40
N SER A 18 -23.02 7.12 -1.29
CA SER A 18 -23.51 8.25 -0.51
C SER A 18 -23.98 7.87 0.91
N GLY A 19 -23.30 8.44 1.91
CA GLY A 19 -23.92 9.09 3.07
C GLY A 19 -24.73 8.24 4.04
N ASN A 20 -24.05 7.48 4.91
CA ASN A 20 -24.23 7.60 6.37
C ASN A 20 -22.97 7.04 7.05
N GLU A 21 -21.96 7.90 7.22
CA GLU A 21 -20.63 7.57 7.76
C GLU A 21 -20.64 7.30 9.29
N SER A 22 -21.82 7.34 9.93
CA SER A 22 -21.96 7.27 11.39
C SER A 22 -21.66 5.90 11.99
N ASP A 23 -21.62 4.86 11.16
CA ASP A 23 -21.52 3.49 11.61
C ASP A 23 -20.20 2.96 11.03
N GLY A 24 -19.11 3.01 11.80
CA GLY A 24 -17.76 2.53 11.42
C GLY A 24 -17.69 1.06 10.95
N TYR A 25 -18.83 0.40 10.84
CA TYR A 25 -19.06 -0.89 10.20
C TYR A 25 -18.47 -0.99 8.78
N TRP A 26 -18.52 0.09 7.99
CA TRP A 26 -17.98 0.09 6.62
C TRP A 26 -16.44 0.12 6.55
N MET A 27 -15.77 0.61 7.60
CA MET A 27 -14.30 0.70 7.65
C MET A 27 -13.61 -0.66 7.75
N HIS A 28 -14.36 -1.71 8.10
CA HIS A 28 -13.87 -3.07 8.28
C HIS A 28 -14.48 -4.05 7.27
N TYR A 29 -15.08 -3.54 6.20
CA TYR A 29 -15.75 -4.36 5.20
C TYR A 29 -14.87 -4.58 3.97
N HIS A 30 -14.80 -5.83 3.52
CA HIS A 30 -13.99 -6.20 2.36
C HIS A 30 -14.83 -6.11 1.08
N ASP A 31 -14.61 -5.05 0.31
CA ASP A 31 -15.32 -4.73 -0.93
C ASP A 31 -14.43 -4.82 -2.19
N GLU A 32 -15.02 -4.58 -3.36
CA GLU A 32 -14.29 -4.63 -4.65
C GLU A 32 -13.09 -3.66 -4.71
N ASP A 33 -13.14 -2.53 -4.01
CA ASP A 33 -12.06 -1.53 -4.04
C ASP A 33 -10.94 -1.88 -3.04
N SER A 34 -11.31 -2.46 -1.89
CA SER A 34 -10.37 -3.04 -0.93
C SER A 34 -9.61 -4.23 -1.52
N GLU A 35 -10.27 -5.09 -2.31
CA GLU A 35 -9.61 -6.19 -3.02
C GLU A 35 -8.54 -5.67 -4.01
N LYS A 36 -8.89 -4.70 -4.86
CA LYS A 36 -7.93 -4.11 -5.81
C LYS A 36 -6.76 -3.44 -5.10
N LEU A 37 -7.04 -2.76 -3.98
CA LEU A 37 -5.99 -2.15 -3.17
C LEU A 37 -5.06 -3.20 -2.57
N ALA A 38 -5.61 -4.31 -2.06
CA ALA A 38 -4.83 -5.40 -1.49
C ALA A 38 -3.88 -6.01 -2.53
N GLU A 39 -4.37 -6.29 -3.75
CA GLU A 39 -3.55 -6.76 -4.86
C GLU A 39 -2.41 -5.76 -5.17
N ALA A 40 -2.73 -4.49 -5.35
CA ALA A 40 -1.75 -3.45 -5.69
C ALA A 40 -0.67 -3.24 -4.61
N VAL A 41 -1.05 -3.31 -3.32
CA VAL A 41 -0.11 -3.19 -2.19
C VAL A 41 0.85 -4.38 -2.15
N VAL A 42 0.32 -5.60 -2.32
CA VAL A 42 1.15 -6.81 -2.31
C VAL A 42 2.10 -6.82 -3.50
N ASP A 43 1.62 -6.46 -4.70
CA ASP A 43 2.44 -6.39 -5.90
C ASP A 43 3.59 -5.38 -5.73
N TYR A 44 3.29 -4.16 -5.27
CA TYR A 44 4.32 -3.16 -4.99
C TYR A 44 5.34 -3.63 -3.94
N ALA A 45 4.89 -4.26 -2.85
CA ALA A 45 5.77 -4.76 -1.81
C ALA A 45 6.72 -5.84 -2.35
N LEU A 46 6.20 -6.77 -3.16
CA LEU A 46 7.01 -7.82 -3.79
C LEU A 46 8.00 -7.24 -4.80
N GLU A 47 7.61 -6.25 -5.59
CA GLU A 47 8.51 -5.55 -6.51
C GLU A 47 9.65 -4.86 -5.75
N ARG A 48 9.32 -4.11 -4.68
CA ARG A 48 10.32 -3.40 -3.87
C ARG A 48 11.31 -4.33 -3.16
N ILE A 49 10.84 -5.48 -2.66
CA ILE A 49 11.69 -6.49 -2.01
C ILE A 49 12.69 -7.09 -3.00
N ARG A 50 12.29 -7.27 -4.27
CA ARG A 50 13.13 -7.91 -5.30
C ARG A 50 14.19 -6.99 -5.91
N LEU A 51 14.21 -5.70 -5.58
CA LEU A 51 15.19 -4.78 -6.14
C LEU A 51 16.60 -5.09 -5.62
N ASP A 52 17.54 -5.31 -6.55
CA ASP A 52 18.94 -5.58 -6.21
C ASP A 52 19.91 -4.96 -7.25
N PRO A 53 20.68 -3.91 -6.90
CA PRO A 53 20.49 -3.09 -5.70
C PRO A 53 19.20 -2.24 -5.83
N PRO A 54 18.52 -1.90 -4.72
CA PRO A 54 17.51 -0.86 -4.75
C PRO A 54 18.12 0.48 -5.18
N PRO A 55 17.34 1.47 -5.63
CA PRO A 55 17.82 2.85 -5.79
C PRO A 55 18.13 3.46 -4.42
N LEU A 56 19.18 4.29 -4.31
CA LEU A 56 19.54 4.92 -3.03
C LEU A 56 18.47 5.91 -2.56
N ASP A 57 17.84 6.60 -3.52
CA ASP A 57 16.85 7.65 -3.31
C ASP A 57 17.33 8.77 -2.37
N GLY A 58 16.48 9.77 -2.11
CA GLY A 58 16.90 10.88 -1.28
C GLY A 58 15.87 11.96 -1.05
N PRO A 59 16.05 12.75 0.02
CA PRO A 59 15.06 13.70 0.48
C PRO A 59 14.77 14.80 -0.54
N LYS A 60 13.51 15.24 -0.57
CA LYS A 60 13.07 16.47 -1.25
C LYS A 60 12.61 17.48 -0.20
N THR A 61 12.68 18.77 -0.54
CA THR A 61 12.14 19.83 0.33
C THR A 61 10.61 19.74 0.39
N LEU A 62 10.02 20.28 1.47
CA LEU A 62 8.56 20.34 1.61
C LEU A 62 7.90 21.00 0.39
N SER A 63 8.45 22.11 -0.11
CA SER A 63 7.89 22.81 -1.27
C SER A 63 7.93 21.98 -2.55
N GLN A 64 9.00 21.20 -2.77
CA GLN A 64 9.07 20.27 -3.90
C GLN A 64 8.04 19.15 -3.77
N LEU A 65 7.89 18.57 -2.57
CA LEU A 65 6.89 17.52 -2.34
C LEU A 65 5.47 18.06 -2.55
N GLN A 66 5.14 19.23 -1.98
CA GLN A 66 3.85 19.89 -2.17
C GLN A 66 3.55 20.19 -3.65
N ALA A 67 4.57 20.58 -4.44
CA ALA A 67 4.41 20.79 -5.87
C ALA A 67 4.16 19.48 -6.65
N LEU A 68 4.70 18.36 -6.17
CA LEU A 68 4.51 17.04 -6.80
C LEU A 68 3.15 16.42 -6.45
N VAL A 69 2.74 16.47 -5.18
CA VAL A 69 1.60 15.67 -4.69
C VAL A 69 0.36 16.50 -4.34
N GLY A 70 0.48 17.83 -4.26
CA GLY A 70 -0.63 18.71 -3.88
C GLY A 70 -1.12 18.50 -2.45
N ASN A 71 -2.42 18.74 -2.21
CA ASN A 71 -3.05 18.48 -0.91
C ASN A 71 -3.51 17.03 -0.81
N THR A 72 -2.94 16.27 0.14
CA THR A 72 -3.17 14.83 0.26
C THR A 72 -4.17 14.44 1.34
N ILE A 73 -4.62 15.36 2.20
CA ILE A 73 -5.76 15.10 3.08
C ILE A 73 -6.91 16.04 2.71
N THR A 74 -8.03 15.44 2.31
CA THR A 74 -9.25 16.11 1.86
C THR A 74 -10.44 15.57 2.65
N PRO A 75 -11.52 16.35 2.82
CA PRO A 75 -12.74 15.85 3.47
C PRO A 75 -13.30 14.59 2.82
N GLU A 76 -13.16 14.46 1.50
CA GLU A 76 -13.65 13.34 0.70
C GLU A 76 -12.70 12.13 0.71
N GLY A 77 -11.48 12.30 1.25
CA GLY A 77 -10.39 11.34 1.11
C GLY A 77 -9.83 11.27 -0.32
N LEU A 78 -8.67 10.61 -0.47
CA LEU A 78 -8.05 10.39 -1.78
C LEU A 78 -8.50 9.07 -2.44
N GLY A 79 -8.96 8.10 -1.64
CA GLY A 79 -9.10 6.71 -2.04
C GLY A 79 -7.77 5.94 -2.01
N GLY A 80 -7.83 4.65 -1.73
CA GLY A 80 -6.65 3.83 -1.47
C GLY A 80 -5.68 3.74 -2.66
N LEU A 81 -6.18 3.48 -3.87
CA LEU A 81 -5.34 3.35 -5.06
C LEU A 81 -4.64 4.67 -5.43
N LYS A 82 -5.33 5.81 -5.30
CA LYS A 82 -4.71 7.11 -5.56
C LYS A 82 -3.65 7.47 -4.50
N ALA A 83 -3.93 7.14 -3.24
CA ALA A 83 -2.95 7.30 -2.17
C ALA A 83 -1.70 6.42 -2.41
N LEU A 84 -1.90 5.17 -2.84
CA LEU A 84 -0.81 4.27 -3.21
C LEU A 84 0.00 4.83 -4.38
N GLU A 85 -0.65 5.26 -5.47
CA GLU A 85 0.01 5.87 -6.64
C GLU A 85 0.88 7.08 -6.24
N ILE A 86 0.35 8.01 -5.43
CA ILE A 86 1.13 9.15 -4.94
C ILE A 86 2.35 8.69 -4.15
N PHE A 87 2.18 7.67 -3.32
CA PHE A 87 3.28 7.13 -2.55
C PHE A 87 4.35 6.50 -3.45
N THR A 88 3.97 5.58 -4.34
CA THR A 88 4.90 4.81 -5.17
C THR A 88 5.62 5.66 -6.21
N GLU A 89 4.94 6.66 -6.79
CA GLU A 89 5.52 7.50 -7.85
C GLU A 89 6.36 8.67 -7.31
N HIS A 90 6.08 9.15 -6.09
CA HIS A 90 6.66 10.40 -5.59
C HIS A 90 7.27 10.29 -4.20
N LEU A 91 6.53 9.80 -3.21
CA LEU A 91 6.96 9.87 -1.81
C LEU A 91 8.01 8.81 -1.48
N SER A 92 7.90 7.60 -2.03
CA SER A 92 8.86 6.51 -1.87
C SER A 92 10.27 6.96 -2.28
N HIS A 93 10.39 7.62 -3.44
CA HIS A 93 11.65 8.13 -3.99
C HIS A 93 12.23 9.31 -3.19
N ALA A 94 11.46 9.88 -2.25
CA ALA A 94 11.93 10.90 -1.32
C ALA A 94 12.48 10.30 0.00
N CYS A 95 12.38 8.98 0.19
CA CYS A 95 12.91 8.25 1.33
C CYS A 95 14.24 7.59 0.96
N ILE A 96 15.22 7.61 1.85
CA ILE A 96 16.50 6.92 1.60
C ILE A 96 16.29 5.40 1.77
N SER A 97 16.72 4.62 0.79
CA SER A 97 16.72 3.15 0.86
C SER A 97 17.87 2.65 1.75
N VAL A 98 17.54 2.22 2.97
CA VAL A 98 18.52 1.79 3.99
C VAL A 98 19.17 0.44 3.71
N ASP A 99 18.58 -0.32 2.79
CA ASP A 99 19.04 -1.60 2.25
C ASP A 99 19.97 -1.43 1.03
N HIS A 100 20.19 -0.19 0.56
CA HIS A 100 21.15 0.08 -0.50
C HIS A 100 22.59 -0.18 -0.03
N PRO A 101 23.47 -0.84 -0.82
CA PRO A 101 24.84 -1.19 -0.40
C PRO A 101 25.74 0.03 -0.12
N SER A 102 25.46 1.17 -0.74
CA SER A 102 26.11 2.47 -0.45
C SER A 102 25.46 3.28 0.68
N PHE A 103 24.48 2.75 1.40
CA PHE A 103 23.93 3.39 2.60
C PHE A 103 24.92 3.22 3.77
N LEU A 104 25.75 4.24 4.01
CA LEU A 104 26.84 4.22 4.99
C LEU A 104 26.48 4.94 6.31
N SER A 105 25.22 4.87 6.73
CA SER A 105 24.80 5.38 8.04
C SER A 105 25.39 4.52 9.17
N PHE A 106 25.36 5.04 10.40
CA PHE A 106 25.91 4.36 11.58
C PHE A 106 25.22 3.04 11.92
N VAL A 107 23.95 2.87 11.54
CA VAL A 107 23.15 1.66 11.79
C VAL A 107 22.75 1.03 10.46
N PRO A 108 23.11 -0.24 10.20
CA PRO A 108 22.75 -0.92 8.96
C PRO A 108 21.25 -1.19 8.88
N GLY A 109 20.74 -1.36 7.66
CA GLY A 109 19.43 -1.95 7.43
C GLY A 109 19.35 -3.33 8.07
N ALA A 110 18.54 -3.46 9.13
CA ALA A 110 18.37 -4.70 9.87
C ALA A 110 17.36 -5.71 9.28
N PRO A 111 16.26 -5.31 8.59
CA PRO A 111 15.23 -6.27 8.24
C PRO A 111 15.67 -7.18 7.09
N THR A 112 15.45 -8.49 7.28
CA THR A 112 15.57 -9.48 6.20
C THR A 112 14.30 -9.50 5.34
N GLU A 113 14.35 -10.03 4.12
CA GLU A 113 13.14 -10.22 3.29
C GLU A 113 12.04 -10.98 4.06
N SER A 114 12.41 -12.03 4.79
CA SER A 114 11.49 -12.79 5.63
C SER A 114 10.83 -11.94 6.72
N ALA A 115 11.56 -11.01 7.35
CA ALA A 115 11.01 -10.13 8.37
C ALA A 115 9.98 -9.17 7.76
N VAL A 116 10.29 -8.56 6.61
CA VAL A 116 9.37 -7.64 5.90
C VAL A 116 8.08 -8.36 5.50
N LEU A 117 8.19 -9.58 4.94
CA LEU A 117 7.01 -10.37 4.58
C LEU A 117 6.18 -10.78 5.80
N PHE A 118 6.83 -11.05 6.93
CA PHE A 118 6.12 -11.42 8.16
C PHE A 118 5.40 -10.23 8.80
N ASP A 119 5.89 -8.99 8.64
CA ASP A 119 5.20 -7.78 9.09
C ASP A 119 3.83 -7.60 8.41
N LEU A 120 3.68 -8.02 7.15
CA LEU A 120 2.39 -8.06 6.46
C LEU A 120 1.42 -9.05 7.14
N VAL A 121 1.91 -10.25 7.47
CA VAL A 121 1.12 -11.28 8.16
C VAL A 121 0.69 -10.82 9.56
N LEU A 122 1.61 -10.20 10.31
CA LEU A 122 1.34 -9.65 11.64
C LEU A 122 0.27 -8.57 11.57
N SER A 123 0.38 -7.65 10.62
CA SER A 123 -0.58 -6.56 10.44
C SER A 123 -1.98 -7.06 10.06
N ALA A 124 -2.07 -8.13 9.25
CA ALA A 124 -3.33 -8.76 8.86
C ALA A 124 -4.00 -9.59 9.98
N SER A 125 -3.32 -9.83 11.10
CA SER A 125 -3.80 -10.70 12.19
C SER A 125 -4.45 -9.92 13.36
N ASN A 126 -4.63 -8.61 13.24
CA ASN A 126 -5.15 -7.71 14.29
C ASN A 126 -6.63 -7.36 14.10
#